data_AF-A0A956LHH5-F1
#
_entry.id   AF-A0A956LHH5-F1
#
_cell.length_a   1.000
_cell.length_b   1.000
_cell.length_c   1.000
_cell.angle_alpha   90.00
_cell.angle_beta   90.00
_cell.angle_gamma   90.00
#
_symmetry.space_group_name_H-M   'P 1'
#
loop_
_entity.id
_entity.type
_entity.pdbx_description
1 polymer ?
#
loop_
_entity_poly.entity_id
_entity_poly.type
_entity_poly.pdbx_seq_one_letter_code
_entity_poly.pdbx_strand_id
1 'polypeptide(L)' 'MAKKATRILDELKCGRAWQDFRGKRWHSTRSLISIPVTRGYRLLLRDTETRLEPIGCVTHQRYDKLRGPRLA' A
#
# COMPACT_ATOMS: atom_id res chain seq x y z
N MET A 1 -15.34 1.11 -1.55
CA MET A 1 -13.87 1.29 -1.65
C MET A 1 -13.28 1.90 -0.37
N ALA A 2 -13.70 3.11 0.03
CA ALA A 2 -13.16 3.80 1.21
C ALA A 2 -13.23 2.96 2.51
N LYS A 3 -14.41 2.41 2.85
CA LYS A 3 -14.59 1.61 4.08
C LYS A 3 -13.61 0.43 4.24
N LYS A 4 -13.25 -0.24 3.13
CA LYS A 4 -12.33 -1.39 3.17
C LYS A 4 -10.87 -0.93 3.34
N ALA A 5 -10.49 0.16 2.69
CA ALA A 5 -9.17 0.77 2.91
C ALA A 5 -9.02 1.26 4.35
N THR A 6 -10.02 1.96 4.89
CA THR A 6 -10.05 2.41 6.29
C THR A 6 -9.93 1.24 7.26
N ARG A 7 -10.71 0.18 7.05
CA ARG A 7 -10.63 -1.03 7.88
C ARG A 7 -9.23 -1.66 7.89
N ILE A 8 -8.59 -1.76 6.74
CA ILE A 8 -7.21 -2.27 6.65
C ILE A 8 -6.28 -1.36 7.47
N LEU A 9 -6.41 -0.04 7.35
CA LEU A 9 -5.57 0.90 8.12
C LEU A 9 -5.77 0.78 9.62
N ASP A 10 -7.01 0.61 10.09
CA ASP A 10 -7.30 0.45 11.50
C ASP A 10 -6.73 -0.86 12.04
N GLU A 11 -6.88 -1.97 11.30
CA GLU A 11 -6.28 -3.25 11.69
C GLU A 11 -4.74 -3.21 11.67
N LEU A 12 -4.12 -2.49 10.72
CA LEU A 12 -2.66 -2.26 10.71
C LEU A 12 -2.22 -1.45 11.94
N LYS A 13 -2.98 -0.42 12.33
CA LYS A 13 -2.69 0.37 13.55
C LYS A 13 -2.80 -0.47 14.82
N CYS A 14 -3.68 -1.46 14.83
CA CYS A 14 -3.79 -2.45 15.92
C CYS A 14 -2.66 -3.49 15.93
N GLY A 15 -1.64 -3.36 15.06
CA GLY A 15 -0.48 -4.25 15.02
C GLY A 15 -0.65 -5.46 14.11
N ARG A 16 -1.73 -5.54 13.32
CA ARG A 16 -1.89 -6.62 12.35
C ARG A 16 -0.85 -6.50 11.24
N ALA A 17 -0.28 -7.63 10.85
CA ALA A 17 0.70 -7.70 9.78
C ALA A 17 0.07 -7.36 8.41
N TRP A 18 0.76 -6.55 7.59
CA TRP A 18 0.29 -6.20 6.25
C TRP A 18 0.24 -7.39 5.28
N GLN A 19 1.00 -8.45 5.58
CA GLN A 19 1.03 -9.71 4.87
C GLN A 19 -0.34 -10.41 4.91
N ASP A 20 -1.10 -10.27 6.00
CA ASP A 20 -2.43 -10.87 6.16
C ASP A 20 -3.44 -10.36 5.12
N PHE A 21 -3.22 -9.14 4.63
CA PHE A 21 -4.06 -8.52 3.61
C PHE A 21 -3.59 -8.82 2.18
N ARG A 22 -2.74 -9.84 1.99
CA ARG A 22 -2.08 -10.15 0.71
C ARG A 22 -1.22 -8.98 0.21
N GLY A 23 -0.69 -8.18 1.14
CA GLY A 23 0.22 -7.09 0.84
C GLY A 23 1.50 -7.61 0.19
N LYS A 24 2.05 -6.83 -0.74
CA LYS A 24 3.32 -7.13 -1.40
C LYS A 24 4.27 -5.96 -1.21
N ARG A 25 5.48 -6.24 -0.74
CA ARG A 25 6.58 -5.27 -0.70
C ARG A 25 7.16 -5.10 -2.10
N TRP A 26 7.48 -3.87 -2.48
CA TRP A 26 8.06 -3.59 -3.78
C TRP A 26 9.54 -3.94 -3.79
N HIS A 27 9.99 -4.69 -4.79
CA HIS A 27 11.37 -5.14 -4.89
C HIS A 27 12.36 -4.00 -5.15
N SER A 28 11.98 -3.01 -5.97
CA SER A 28 12.85 -1.87 -6.33
C SER A 28 13.00 -0.85 -5.21
N THR A 29 11.97 -0.71 -4.38
CA THR A 29 11.93 0.27 -3.29
C THR A 29 11.39 -0.48 -2.08
N ARG A 30 12.30 -1.11 -1.32
CA ARG A 30 11.96 -1.98 -0.18
C ARG A 30 11.13 -1.28 0.91
N SER A 31 10.95 0.04 0.82
CA SER A 31 10.10 0.83 1.70
C SER A 31 8.65 0.97 1.21
N LEU A 32 8.25 0.42 0.06
CA LEU A 32 6.87 0.51 -0.42
C LEU A 32 6.14 -0.82 -0.29
N ILE A 33 4.94 -0.78 0.28
CA ILE A 33 4.03 -1.91 0.46
C ILE A 33 2.72 -1.60 -0.27
N SER A 34 2.24 -2.58 -1.03
CA SER A 34 1.01 -2.49 -1.80
C SER A 34 0.02 -3.56 -1.36
N ILE A 35 -1.12 -3.13 -0.80
CA ILE A 35 -2.19 -4.01 -0.33
C ILE A 35 -3.38 -3.94 -1.30
N PRO A 36 -3.84 -5.07 -1.86
CA PRO A 36 -5.04 -5.08 -2.70
C PRO A 36 -6.29 -4.78 -1.86
N VAL A 37 -7.02 -3.73 -2.20
CA VAL A 37 -8.30 -3.39 -1.57
C VAL A 37 -9.44 -4.07 -2.33
N THR A 38 -9.45 -3.91 -3.66
CA THR A 38 -10.41 -4.55 -4.59
C THR A 38 -9.73 -4.87 -5.93
N ARG A 39 -10.48 -5.45 -6.89
CA ARG A 39 -9.94 -5.94 -8.18
C ARG A 39 -9.19 -4.87 -9.00
N GLY A 40 -9.45 -3.59 -8.76
CA GLY A 40 -8.80 -2.46 -9.46
C GLY A 40 -8.05 -1.47 -8.58
N TYR A 41 -8.09 -1.60 -7.25
CA TYR A 41 -7.55 -0.61 -6.31
C TYR A 41 -6.58 -1.23 -5.32
N ARG A 42 -5.50 -0.49 -5.04
CA ARG A 42 -4.43 -0.88 -4.13
C ARG A 42 -4.16 0.27 -3.16
N LEU A 43 -4.06 -0.07 -1.89
CA LEU A 43 -3.59 0.82 -0.84
C LEU A 43 -2.06 0.78 -0.85
N LEU A 44 -1.44 1.95 -0.95
CA LEU A 44 0.00 2.12 -0.85
C LEU A 44 0.37 2.61 0.53
N LEU A 45 1.35 1.92 1.09
CA LEU A 45 1.94 2.18 2.39
C LEU A 45 3.44 2.36 2.22
N ARG A 46 4.01 3.32 2.93
CA ARG A 46 5.44 3.48 3.10
C ARG A 46 5.85 2.85 4.43
N ASP A 47 6.78 1.94 4.38
CA ASP A 47 7.49 1.45 5.55
C ASP A 47 8.63 2.43 5.87
N THR A 48 8.52 3.09 7.03
CA THR A 48 9.53 4.01 7.57
C THR A 48 10.38 3.36 8.67
N GLU A 49 10.48 2.02 8.67
CA GLU A 49 11.14 1.16 9.67
C GLU A 49 10.46 1.13 11.04
N THR A 50 9.89 2.26 11.46
CA THR A 50 9.18 2.45 12.72
C THR A 50 7.67 2.29 12.59
N ARG A 51 7.12 2.57 11.40
CA ARG A 51 5.67 2.50 11.14
C ARG A 51 5.36 2.35 9.66
N LEU A 52 4.10 2.00 9.39
CA LEU A 52 3.53 1.98 8.05
C LEU A 52 2.70 3.26 7.84
N GLU A 53 3.17 4.12 6.94
CA GLU A 53 2.48 5.37 6.60
C GLU A 53 1.61 5.18 5.35
N PRO A 54 0.29 5.44 5.42
CA PRO A 54 -0.55 5.43 4.24
C PRO A 54 -0.20 6.58 3.29
N ILE A 55 0.19 6.22 2.06
CA ILE A 55 0.41 7.19 0.97
C ILE A 55 -0.91 7.50 0.28
N GLY A 56 -1.71 6.47 0.01
CA GLY A 56 -3.00 6.65 -0.65
C GLY A 56 -3.54 5.38 -1.30
N CYS A 57 -4.79 5.46 -1.77
CA CYS A 57 -5.44 4.40 -2.53
C CYS A 57 -5.39 4.74 -4.02
N VAL A 58 -4.73 3.90 -4.81
CA VAL A 58 -4.52 4.12 -6.24
C VAL A 58 -5.13 2.99 -7.06
N THR A 59 -5.52 3.29 -8.30
CA THR A 59 -5.91 2.27 -9.26
C THR A 59 -4.70 1.51 -9.78
N HIS A 60 -4.90 0.32 -10.35
CA HIS A 60 -3.83 -0.45 -11.00
C HIS A 60 -3.07 0.37 -12.05
N GLN A 61 -3.79 1.13 -12.90
CA GLN A 61 -3.17 1.97 -13.93
C GLN A 61 -2.30 3.09 -13.35
N ARG A 62 -2.66 3.66 -12.19
CA ARG A 62 -1.89 4.72 -11.55
C ARG A 62 -0.71 4.17 -10.73
N TYR A 63 -0.85 2.94 -10.23
CA TYR A 63 0.23 2.15 -9.63
C TYR A 63 1.35 1.85 -10.63
N ASP A 64 1.01 1.47 -11.87
CA ASP A 64 2.01 1.18 -12.90
C ASP A 64 2.78 2.43 -13.34
N LYS A 65 2.15 3.62 -13.33
CA LYS A 65 2.83 4.90 -13.60
C LYS A 65 3.85 5.29 -12.54
N LEU A 66 3.65 4.90 -11.27
CA LEU A 66 4.63 5.11 -10.19
C LEU A 66 5.85 4.17 -10.30
N ARG A 67 5.76 3.13 -11.14
CA ARG A 67 6.84 2.18 -11.40
C ARG A 67 7.83 2.68 -12.47
N GLY A 68 7.52 3.79 -13.14
CA GLY A 68 8.39 4.45 -14.11
C GLY A 68 9.32 5.47 -13.45
N PRO A 69 10.58 5.59 -13.91
CA PRO A 69 11.55 6.51 -13.33
C PRO A 69 11.11 7.94 -13.67
N ARG A 70 10.60 8.69 -12.70
CA ARG A 70 10.57 10.16 -12.71
C ARG A 70 10.25 10.67 -11.31
N LEU A 71 11.27 10.59 -10.47
CA LEU A 71 11.57 11.71 -9.57
C LEU A 71 12.66 12.50 -10.31
N ALA A 72 12.23 13.55 -11.01
CA ALA A 72 13.05 14.67 -11.41
C ALA A 72 12.50 15.89 -10.68
#